data_AF-A0A7Z7YRU3-F1
#
_entry.id   AF-A0A7Z7YRU3-F1
#
_cell.length_a   1.000
_cell.length_b   1.000
_cell.length_c   1.000
_cell.angle_alpha   90.00
_cell.angle_beta   90.00
_cell.angle_gamma   90.00
#
_symmetry.space_group_name_H-M   'P 1'
#
loop_
_entity.id
_entity.type
_entity.pdbx_description
1 polymer ?
#
loop_
_entity_poly.entity_id
_entity_poly.type
_entity_poly.pdbx_seq_one_letter_code
_entity_poly.pdbx_strand_id
1 'polypeptide(L)' 'MMSNLIILPMLLPFVCALILVFTKNKNRISKILSITTMIVNTMISIALLIYVVNHKPITLDFGGWKAPFGIQFLG' A
#
# COMPACT_ATOMS: atom_id res chain seq x y z
N MET A 1 -8.07 13.66 -5.68
CA MET A 1 -6.79 13.15 -6.22
C MET A 1 -5.98 12.29 -5.22
N MET A 2 -6.38 12.21 -3.93
CA MET A 2 -5.65 11.45 -2.88
C MET A 2 -6.20 10.03 -2.61
N SER A 3 -7.26 9.60 -3.31
CA SER A 3 -7.91 8.31 -3.03
C SER A 3 -6.94 7.14 -3.27
N ASN A 4 -6.16 7.19 -4.36
CA ASN A 4 -5.27 6.09 -4.75
C ASN A 4 -4.09 5.87 -3.80
N LEU A 5 -3.76 6.82 -2.91
CA LEU A 5 -2.67 6.64 -1.95
C LEU A 5 -2.99 5.55 -0.92
N ILE A 6 -4.28 5.29 -0.64
CA ILE A 6 -4.71 4.23 0.28
C ILE A 6 -4.31 2.83 -0.18
N ILE A 7 -4.19 2.61 -1.48
CA ILE A 7 -3.87 1.27 -1.99
C ILE A 7 -2.38 0.94 -1.84
N LEU A 8 -1.54 1.97 -1.71
CA LEU A 8 -0.09 1.85 -1.80
C LEU A 8 0.51 0.95 -0.70
N PRO A 9 0.05 0.98 0.57
CA PRO A 9 0.53 0.07 1.60
C PRO A 9 0.22 -1.40 1.32
N MET A 10 -0.84 -1.70 0.56
CA MET A 10 -1.10 -3.06 0.10
C MET A 10 -0.26 -3.39 -1.14
N LEU A 11 -0.23 -2.51 -2.13
CA LEU A 11 0.37 -2.79 -3.44
C LEU A 11 1.90 -2.88 -3.37
N LEU A 12 2.54 -2.06 -2.53
CA LEU A 12 3.99 -2.00 -2.36
C LEU A 12 4.61 -3.35 -1.91
N PRO A 13 4.12 -4.02 -0.84
CA PRO A 13 4.64 -5.34 -0.46
C PRO A 13 4.36 -6.42 -1.50
N PHE A 14 3.23 -6.36 -2.23
CA PHE A 14 2.95 -7.30 -3.33
C PHE A 14 3.97 -7.17 -4.47
N VAL A 15 4.26 -5.94 -4.90
CA VAL A 15 5.25 -5.69 -5.95
C VAL A 15 6.65 -6.12 -5.47
N CYS A 16 7.00 -5.83 -4.22
CA CYS A 16 8.28 -6.26 -3.67
C CYS A 16 8.39 -7.79 -3.58
N ALA A 17 7.31 -8.49 -3.19
CA ALA A 17 7.28 -9.95 -3.20
C ALA A 17 7.51 -10.50 -4.60
N LEU A 18 6.90 -9.91 -5.63
CA LEU A 18 7.09 -10.30 -7.03
C LEU A 18 8.54 -10.07 -7.50
N ILE A 19 9.17 -8.95 -7.11
CA ILE A 19 10.59 -8.67 -7.41
C ILE A 19 11.52 -9.65 -6.67
N LEU A 20 11.18 -10.03 -5.44
CA LEU A 20 11.96 -10.97 -4.63
C LEU A 20 12.05 -12.37 -5.26
N VAL A 21 11.02 -12.80 -6.01
CA VAL A 21 11.02 -14.08 -6.74
C VAL A 21 12.21 -14.17 -7.71
N PHE A 22 12.52 -13.09 -8.42
CA PHE A 22 13.64 -13.03 -9.36
C PHE A 22 15.01 -12.92 -8.67
N THR A 23 15.05 -12.52 -7.39
CA THR A 23 16.28 -12.26 -6.64
C THR A 23 16.61 -13.39 -5.65
N LYS A 24 15.96 -14.56 -5.79
CA LYS A 24 16.04 -15.71 -4.86
C LYS A 24 17.47 -16.13 -4.46
N ASN A 25 18.45 -16.04 -5.37
CA ASN A 25 19.83 -16.45 -5.10
C ASN A 25 20.68 -15.44 -4.30
N LYS A 26 20.21 -14.20 -4.10
CA LYS A 26 21.00 -13.13 -3.45
C LYS A 26 20.40 -12.75 -2.11
N ASN A 27 20.71 -13.53 -1.06
CA ASN A 27 20.13 -13.36 0.28
C ASN A 27 20.33 -11.96 0.90
N ARG A 28 21.46 -11.29 0.60
CA ARG A 28 21.70 -9.90 1.05
C ARG A 28 20.79 -8.87 0.38
N ILE A 29 20.58 -8.97 -0.93
CA ILE A 29 19.73 -8.03 -1.67
C ILE A 29 18.27 -8.22 -1.26
N SER A 30 17.81 -9.46 -1.13
CA SER A 30 16.46 -9.76 -0.67
C SER A 30 16.18 -9.19 0.73
N LYS A 31 17.13 -9.29 1.67
CA LYS A 31 16.99 -8.70 3.00
C LYS A 31 16.90 -7.17 2.96
N ILE A 32 17.81 -6.50 2.24
CA ILE A 32 17.80 -5.04 2.12
C ILE A 32 16.48 -4.59 1.50
N LEU A 33 16.08 -5.21 0.40
CA LEU A 33 14.84 -4.88 -0.30
C LEU A 33 13.63 -5.01 0.64
N SER A 34 13.47 -6.14 1.32
CA SER A 34 12.35 -6.35 2.26
C SER A 34 12.33 -5.32 3.40
N ILE A 35 13.49 -5.01 3.98
CA ILE A 35 13.59 -4.01 5.06
C ILE A 35 13.20 -2.63 4.55
N THR A 36 13.73 -2.21 3.40
CA THR A 36 13.40 -0.92 2.78
C THR A 36 11.90 -0.86 2.45
N THR A 37 11.33 -1.92 1.89
CA THR A 37 9.88 -2.00 1.62
C THR A 37 9.07 -1.81 2.89
N MET A 38 9.43 -2.47 3.99
CA MET A 38 8.70 -2.36 5.26
C MET A 38 8.81 -0.98 5.88
N ILE A 39 9.99 -0.34 5.81
CA ILE A 39 10.18 1.04 6.27
C ILE A 39 9.29 2.00 5.47
N VAL A 40 9.34 1.92 4.14
CA VAL A 40 8.52 2.77 3.26
C VAL A 40 7.03 2.53 3.50
N ASN A 41 6.62 1.27 3.62
CA ASN A 41 5.24 0.88 3.94
C ASN A 41 4.76 1.51 5.25
N THR A 42 5.62 1.49 6.28
CA THR A 42 5.31 2.06 7.59
C THR A 42 5.17 3.58 7.52
N MET A 43 6.06 4.27 6.79
CA MET A 43 5.96 5.72 6.59
C MET A 43 4.67 6.12 5.87
N ILE A 44 4.27 5.37 4.83
CA ILE A 44 3.01 5.63 4.10
C ILE A 44 1.81 5.42 5.02
N SER A 45 1.80 4.34 5.81
CA SER A 45 0.72 4.08 6.78
C SER A 45 0.61 5.17 7.85
N ILE A 46 1.73 5.69 8.36
CA ILE A 46 1.73 6.81 9.31
C ILE A 46 1.19 8.09 8.65
N ALA A 47 1.59 8.39 7.41
CA ALA A 47 1.10 9.55 6.68
C ALA A 47 -0.42 9.47 6.43
N LEU A 48 -0.93 8.28 6.07
CA LEU A 48 -2.36 8.02 5.93
C LEU A 48 -3.10 8.19 7.26
N LEU A 49 -2.55 7.67 8.36
CA LEU A 49 -3.12 7.83 9.70
C LEU A 49 -3.26 9.31 10.07
N ILE A 50 -2.20 10.10 9.90
CA ILE A 50 -2.23 11.55 10.17
C ILE A 50 -3.28 12.23 9.29
N TYR A 51 -3.39 11.83 8.02
CA TYR A 51 -4.39 12.40 7.12
C TYR A 51 -5.81 12.12 7.60
N VAL A 52 -6.14 10.86 7.90
CA VAL A 52 -7.48 10.41 8.31
C VAL A 52 -7.88 10.97 9.67
N VAL A 53 -6.93 11.15 10.60
CA VAL A 53 -7.20 11.80 11.89
C VAL A 53 -7.56 13.29 11.71
N ASN A 54 -6.91 13.98 10.77
CA ASN A 54 -7.14 15.42 10.54
C ASN A 54 -8.27 15.70 9.53
N HIS A 55 -8.65 14.73 8.70
CA HIS A 55 -9.63 14.88 7.62
C HIS A 55 -10.75 13.84 7.75
N LYS A 56 -11.61 13.75 6.72
CA LYS A 56 -12.61 12.68 6.65
C LYS A 56 -11.96 11.35 6.23
N PRO A 57 -12.57 10.20 6.60
CA PRO A 57 -12.17 8.90 6.08
C PRO A 57 -12.10 8.93 4.56
N ILE A 58 -11.02 8.41 4.01
CA ILE A 58 -10.84 8.34 2.57
C ILE A 58 -11.57 7.08 2.09
N THR A 59 -12.46 7.28 1.13
CA THR A 59 -13.12 6.19 0.41
C THR A 59 -12.43 5.99 -0.94
N LEU A 60 -12.18 4.75 -1.29
CA LEU A 60 -11.75 4.35 -2.62
C LEU A 60 -12.70 3.30 -3.17
N ASP A 61 -13.43 3.67 -4.23
CA ASP A 61 -14.31 2.78 -4.97
C ASP A 61 -13.51 2.08 -6.06
N PHE A 62 -13.34 0.76 -5.94
CA PHE A 62 -12.64 -0.03 -6.94
C PHE A 62 -13.52 -0.27 -8.16
N GLY A 63 -12.92 -0.10 -9.35
CA GLY A 63 -13.57 -0.44 -10.62
C GLY A 63 -14.67 0.51 -11.06
N GLY A 64 -14.82 1.69 -10.43
CA GLY A 64 -15.81 2.71 -10.82
C GLY A 64 -17.26 2.38 -10.45
N TRP A 65 -17.50 1.24 -9.79
CA TRP A 65 -18.79 0.87 -9.26
C TRP A 65 -19.01 1.55 -7.92
N LYS A 66 -19.97 2.48 -7.83
CA LYS A 66 -20.37 3.06 -6.54
C LYS A 66 -21.01 2.00 -5.64
N ALA A 67 -20.89 2.18 -4.33
CA ALA A 67 -21.63 1.41 -3.34
C ALA A 67 -23.14 1.35 -3.70
N PRO A 68 -23.85 0.23 -3.43
CA PRO A 68 -23.49 -0.88 -2.55
C PRO A 68 -22.86 -2.12 -3.22
N PHE A 69 -22.72 -2.12 -4.55
CA PHE A 69 -22.29 -3.32 -5.30
C PHE A 69 -20.79 -3.34 -5.66
N GLY A 70 -20.10 -2.21 -5.48
CA GLY A 70 -18.65 -2.10 -5.72
C GLY A 70 -17.79 -2.52 -4.53
N ILE A 71 -16.54 -2.92 -4.80
CA ILE A 71 -15.53 -3.14 -3.75
C ILE A 71 -15.09 -1.75 -3.25
N GLN A 72 -15.43 -1.42 -2.02
CA GLN A 72 -15.06 -0.14 -1.42
C GLN A 72 -14.02 -0.37 -0.33
N PHE A 73 -12.90 0.35 -0.42
CA PHE A 73 -11.97 0.48 0.69
C PHE A 73 -12.29 1.75 1.47
N LEU A 74 -12.39 1.60 2.78
CA LEU A 74 -12.53 2.68 3.75
C LEU A 74 -11.27 2.69 4.60
N GLY A 75 -10.55 3.81 4.59
CA GLY A 75 -9.32 3.99 5.35
C GLY A 75 -9.22 5.36 5.98
#